data_AF-A0A936C8P9-F1
#
_entry.id   AF-A0A936C8P9-F1
#
_cell.length_a   1.000
_cell.length_b   1.000
_cell.length_c   1.000
_cell.angle_alpha   90.00
_cell.angle_beta   90.00
_cell.angle_gamma   90.00
#
_symmetry.space_group_name_H-M   'P 1'
#
loop_
_entity.id
_entity.type
_entity.pdbx_description
1 polymer ?
#
loop_
_entity_poly.entity_id
_entity_poly.type
_entity_poly.pdbx_seq_one_letter_code
_entity_poly.pdbx_strand_id
1 'polypeptide(L)'
;MVDDPEGRARLAQQGIHDARLFEYLPHDRTIVPQTLLGVYVYDSLAWARLEAEEGPPQGELIARAPGRAYIVGLPQSNPFGYGSVDSVEFEKRAVNMEYLKGAFHVMR
;
A
#
# COMPACT_ATOMS: atom_id res chain seq x y z
N MET A 1 12.34 -7.76 7.42
CA MET A 1 12.55 -6.50 6.68
C MET A 1 13.87 -6.61 5.96
N VAL A 2 13.86 -6.64 4.63
CA VAL A 2 15.08 -6.46 3.85
C VAL A 2 15.43 -4.98 3.93
N ASP A 3 16.60 -4.66 4.45
CA ASP A 3 17.12 -3.30 4.43
C ASP A 3 17.52 -2.99 2.98
N ASP A 4 16.70 -2.21 2.26
CA ASP A 4 16.93 -1.79 0.87
C ASP A 4 17.18 -0.26 0.82
N PRO A 5 18.44 0.19 0.95
CA PRO A 5 18.80 1.60 0.91
C PRO A 5 18.48 2.27 -0.44
N GLU A 6 18.62 1.53 -1.54
CA GLU A 6 18.35 2.06 -2.89
C GLU A 6 16.84 2.24 -3.11
N GLY A 7 16.04 1.30 -2.65
CA GLY A 7 14.58 1.43 -2.58
C GLY A 7 14.16 2.65 -1.78
N ARG A 8 14.74 2.87 -0.59
CA ARG A 8 14.46 4.07 0.21
C ARG A 8 14.84 5.36 -0.51
N ALA A 9 15.98 5.40 -1.19
CA ALA A 9 16.40 6.58 -1.95
C ALA A 9 15.43 6.89 -3.10
N ARG A 10 14.95 5.87 -3.82
CA ARG A 10 13.93 6.03 -4.87
C ARG A 10 12.60 6.52 -4.32
N LEU A 11 12.16 5.99 -3.18
CA LEU A 11 10.93 6.44 -2.49
C LEU A 11 11.06 7.92 -2.06
N ALA A 12 12.21 8.30 -1.49
CA ALA A 12 12.46 9.68 -1.07
C ALA A 12 12.42 10.68 -2.25
N GLN A 13 12.90 10.29 -3.44
CA GLN A 13 12.79 11.13 -4.65
C GLN A 13 11.34 11.40 -5.07
N GLN A 14 10.42 10.51 -4.72
CA GLN A 14 8.98 10.65 -4.96
C GLN A 14 8.25 11.36 -3.80
N GLY A 15 9.00 11.84 -2.79
CA GLY A 15 8.44 12.45 -1.59
C GLY A 15 7.87 11.46 -0.58
N ILE A 16 8.18 10.16 -0.70
CA ILE A 16 7.75 9.13 0.26
C ILE A 16 8.80 9.03 1.38
N HIS A 17 8.39 9.33 2.60
CA HIS A 17 9.23 9.28 3.79
C HIS A 17 9.29 7.89 4.43
N ASP A 18 8.18 7.17 4.40
CA ASP A 18 8.10 5.82 4.95
C ASP A 18 7.08 5.00 4.15
N ALA A 19 7.32 3.69 4.10
CA ALA A 19 6.43 2.74 3.48
C ALA A 19 6.40 1.44 4.29
N ARG A 20 5.21 0.89 4.49
CA ARG A 20 5.01 -0.43 5.10
C ARG A 20 4.10 -1.26 4.22
N LEU A 21 4.60 -2.43 3.83
CA LEU A 21 3.86 -3.40 3.04
C LEU A 21 3.50 -4.57 3.93
N PHE A 22 2.24 -4.97 3.85
CA PHE A 22 1.73 -6.21 4.42
C PHE A 22 1.49 -7.16 3.26
N GLU A 23 2.20 -8.27 3.27
CA GLU A 23 2.23 -9.21 2.17
C GLU A 23 1.56 -10.52 2.56
N TYR A 24 0.83 -11.09 1.61
CA TYR A 24 0.44 -12.48 1.64
C TYR A 24 1.61 -13.34 1.16
N LEU A 25 1.95 -14.35 1.96
CA LEU A 25 2.93 -15.37 1.59
C LEU A 25 2.18 -16.58 1.00
N PRO A 26 2.33 -16.87 -0.30
CA PRO A 26 1.62 -17.98 -0.93
C PRO A 26 2.02 -19.34 -0.37
N HIS A 27 1.09 -20.29 -0.39
CA HIS A 27 1.35 -21.69 -0.11
C HIS A 27 2.25 -22.28 -1.19
N ASP A 28 1.98 -21.93 -2.46
CA ASP A 28 2.92 -22.19 -3.54
C ASP A 28 4.13 -21.24 -3.44
N ARG A 29 5.21 -21.76 -2.86
CA ARG A 29 6.46 -21.01 -2.63
C ARG A 29 7.22 -20.65 -3.92
N THR A 30 6.75 -21.10 -5.09
CA THR A 30 7.29 -20.64 -6.38
C THR A 30 6.71 -19.29 -6.81
N ILE A 31 5.58 -18.87 -6.21
CA ILE A 31 4.96 -17.58 -6.46
C ILE A 31 5.54 -16.54 -5.50
N VAL A 32 5.85 -15.35 -6.03
CA VAL A 32 6.34 -14.23 -5.23
C VAL A 32 5.25 -13.71 -4.28
N PRO A 33 5.61 -13.23 -3.07
CA PRO A 33 4.67 -12.57 -2.18
C PRO A 33 3.83 -11.51 -2.86
N GLN A 34 2.56 -11.41 -2.46
CA GLN A 34 1.60 -10.45 -3.02
C GLN A 34 1.20 -9.43 -1.97
N THR A 35 1.27 -8.15 -2.29
CA THR A 35 0.86 -7.08 -1.36
C THR A 35 -0.65 -7.13 -1.09
N LEU A 36 -1.02 -7.27 0.18
CA LEU A 36 -2.40 -7.13 0.66
C LEU A 36 -2.74 -5.67 0.97
N LEU A 37 -1.76 -4.94 1.51
CA LEU A 37 -1.91 -3.56 1.94
C LEU A 37 -0.54 -2.86 1.90
N GLY A 38 -0.45 -1.74 1.19
CA GLY A 38 0.65 -0.81 1.31
C GLY A 38 0.20 0.46 2.02
N VAL A 39 0.95 0.89 3.03
CA VAL A 39 0.79 2.20 3.67
C VAL A 39 2.00 3.03 3.34
N TYR A 40 1.78 4.18 2.71
CA TYR A 40 2.82 5.11 2.28
C TYR A 40 2.63 6.45 2.97
N VAL A 41 3.72 7.02 3.46
CA VAL A 41 3.73 8.33 4.11
C VAL A 41 4.43 9.30 3.17
N TYR A 42 3.66 10.15 2.50
CA TYR A 42 4.17 11.18 1.62
C TYR A 42 4.38 12.50 2.37
N ASP A 43 5.32 13.30 1.90
CA ASP A 43 5.28 14.75 2.10
C ASP A 43 3.96 15.30 1.53
N SER A 44 3.28 16.17 2.27
CA SER A 44 1.98 16.68 1.87
C SER A 44 2.00 17.45 0.55
N LEU A 45 3.09 18.17 0.24
CA LEU A 45 3.22 18.93 -1.02
C LEU A 45 3.52 17.99 -2.19
N ALA A 46 4.34 16.96 -1.97
CA ALA A 46 4.58 15.92 -2.97
C ALA A 46 3.27 15.20 -3.33
N TRP A 47 2.48 14.80 -2.32
CA TRP A 47 1.18 14.18 -2.57
C TRP A 47 0.22 15.11 -3.31
N ALA A 48 0.12 16.39 -2.92
CA ALA A 48 -0.77 17.34 -3.57
C ALA A 48 -0.45 17.54 -5.07
N ARG A 49 0.82 17.40 -5.48
CA ARG A 49 1.20 17.43 -6.89
C ARG A 49 0.72 16.18 -7.63
N LEU A 50 0.93 15.00 -7.06
CA LEU A 50 0.48 13.73 -7.63
C LEU A 50 -1.05 13.67 -7.71
N GLU A 51 -1.75 14.17 -6.70
CA GLU A 51 -3.22 14.25 -6.67
C GLU A 51 -3.79 15.15 -7.79
N ALA A 52 -2.99 16.10 -8.29
CA ALA A 52 -3.33 16.95 -9.41
C ALA A 52 -2.98 16.33 -10.78
N GLU A 53 -2.20 15.24 -10.81
CA GLU A 53 -1.94 14.49 -12.04
C GLU A 53 -3.17 13.59 -12.32
N GLU A 54 -3.77 13.71 -13.50
CA GLU A 54 -4.95 12.92 -13.92
C GLU A 54 -4.63 11.43 -14.20
N GLY A 55 -3.55 10.91 -13.61
CA GLY A 55 -3.12 9.53 -13.74
C GLY A 55 -3.90 8.56 -12.83
N PRO A 56 -3.72 7.24 -13.01
CA PRO A 56 -4.29 6.28 -12.10
C PRO A 56 -3.74 6.53 -10.69
N PRO A 57 -4.62 6.55 -9.66
CA PRO A 57 -4.19 6.84 -8.30
C PRO A 57 -3.22 5.76 -7.82
N GLN A 58 -2.06 6.18 -7.30
CA GLN A 58 -1.09 5.25 -6.67
C GLN A 58 -1.63 4.62 -5.37
N GLY A 59 -2.72 5.16 -4.87
CA GLY A 59 -3.45 4.72 -3.70
C GLY A 59 -4.50 5.76 -3.34
N GLU A 60 -5.16 5.56 -2.20
CA GLU A 60 -6.17 6.47 -1.69
C GLU A 60 -5.70 7.15 -0.41
N LEU A 61 -5.96 8.45 -0.30
CA LEU A 61 -5.69 9.21 0.92
C LEU A 61 -6.61 8.73 2.05
N ILE A 62 -6.01 8.33 3.17
CA ILE A 62 -6.73 7.89 4.36
C ILE A 62 -6.64 8.88 5.53
N ALA A 63 -5.56 9.67 5.61
CA ALA A 63 -5.41 10.70 6.63
C ALA A 63 -4.38 11.77 6.24
N ARG A 64 -4.45 12.93 6.89
CA ARG A 64 -3.43 13.98 6.84
C ARG A 64 -2.94 14.33 8.24
N ALA A 65 -1.66 14.66 8.35
CA ALA A 65 -1.04 15.27 9.53
C ALA A 65 -0.17 16.45 9.08
N PRO A 66 0.34 17.30 10.00
CA PRO A 66 1.23 18.40 9.61
C PRO A 66 2.41 17.90 8.78
N GLY A 67 2.51 18.38 7.53
CA GLY A 67 3.55 17.99 6.57
C GLY A 67 3.44 16.58 6.00
N ARG A 68 2.45 15.77 6.37
CA ARG A 68 2.33 14.37 5.92
C ARG A 68 0.96 14.00 5.36
N ALA A 69 0.96 13.22 4.29
CA ALA A 69 -0.21 12.54 3.75
C ALA A 69 -0.04 11.01 3.87
N TYR A 70 -1.05 10.33 4.41
CA TYR A 70 -1.04 8.87 4.59
C TYR A 70 -1.90 8.24 3.50
N ILE A 71 -1.27 7.43 2.66
CA ILE A 71 -1.86 6.85 1.46
C ILE A 71 -1.89 5.34 1.61
N VAL A 72 -2.99 4.73 1.19
CA VAL A 72 -3.13 3.28 1.14
C VAL A 72 -3.21 2.79 -0.29
N GLY A 73 -2.39 1.79 -0.61
CA GLY A 73 -2.54 0.96 -1.79
C GLY A 73 -3.14 -0.39 -1.43
N LEU A 74 -4.16 -0.81 -2.18
CA LEU A 74 -4.74 -2.16 -2.12
C LEU A 74 -4.50 -2.90 -3.43
N PRO A 75 -4.49 -4.25 -3.42
CA PRO A 75 -4.49 -5.03 -4.66
C PRO A 75 -5.74 -4.69 -5.48
N GLN A 76 -5.55 -4.48 -6.80
CA GLN A 76 -6.66 -4.21 -7.72
C GLN A 76 -7.52 -5.45 -7.99
N SER A 77 -6.92 -6.64 -7.90
CA SER A 77 -7.59 -7.92 -8.10
C SER A 77 -6.85 -9.04 -7.35
N ASN A 78 -7.50 -10.20 -7.25
CA ASN A 78 -6.86 -11.42 -6.79
C ASN A 78 -5.91 -11.93 -7.91
N PRO A 79 -4.59 -12.01 -7.66
CA PRO A 79 -3.63 -12.39 -8.70
C PRO A 79 -3.55 -13.92 -8.91
N PHE A 80 -4.20 -14.71 -8.05
CA PHE A 80 -4.12 -16.17 -8.08
C PHE A 80 -5.20 -16.78 -8.98
N GLY A 81 -4.93 -17.97 -9.51
CA GLY A 81 -5.90 -18.71 -10.31
C GLY A 81 -7.18 -19.00 -9.52
N TYR A 82 -8.33 -18.80 -10.18
CA TYR A 82 -9.66 -18.97 -9.57
C TYR A 82 -9.81 -20.34 -8.90
N GLY A 83 -10.23 -20.35 -7.63
CA GLY A 83 -10.47 -21.58 -6.86
C GLY A 83 -9.21 -22.26 -6.33
N SER A 84 -8.01 -21.72 -6.57
CA SER A 84 -6.79 -22.20 -5.91
C SER A 84 -6.82 -21.93 -4.40
N VAL A 85 -6.04 -22.69 -3.63
CA VAL A 85 -5.88 -22.47 -2.19
C VAL A 85 -5.44 -21.04 -1.91
N ASP A 86 -4.46 -20.54 -2.67
CA ASP A 86 -3.96 -19.18 -2.51
C ASP A 86 -4.99 -18.11 -2.89
N SER A 87 -5.82 -18.34 -3.91
CA SER A 87 -6.92 -17.43 -4.25
C SER A 87 -7.89 -17.26 -3.09
N VAL A 88 -8.32 -18.38 -2.48
CA VAL A 88 -9.26 -18.36 -1.35
C VAL A 88 -8.64 -17.72 -0.10
N GLU A 89 -7.38 -18.04 0.20
CA GLU A 89 -6.70 -17.51 1.37
C GLU A 89 -6.33 -16.03 1.23
N PHE A 90 -5.99 -15.57 0.03
CA PHE A 90 -5.77 -14.15 -0.26
C PHE A 90 -7.05 -13.34 -0.04
N GLU A 91 -8.19 -13.80 -0.58
CA GLU A 91 -9.48 -13.11 -0.44
C GLU A 91 -9.93 -12.97 1.01
N LYS A 92 -9.72 -13.99 1.85
CA LYS A 92 -10.04 -13.93 3.29
C LYS A 92 -9.26 -12.85 4.05
N ARG A 93 -8.10 -12.44 3.52
CA ARG A 93 -7.19 -11.47 4.15
C ARG A 93 -7.26 -10.10 3.49
N ALA A 94 -7.92 -9.99 2.34
CA ALA A 94 -8.11 -8.73 1.66
C ALA A 94 -8.97 -7.81 2.53
N VAL A 95 -8.55 -6.55 2.64
CA VAL A 95 -9.30 -5.48 3.31
C VAL A 95 -9.79 -4.49 2.25
N ASN A 96 -10.81 -3.72 2.58
CA ASN A 96 -11.34 -2.68 1.70
C ASN A 96 -11.09 -1.28 2.29
N MET A 97 -11.28 -0.26 1.45
CA MET A 97 -11.00 1.11 1.88
C MET A 97 -11.97 1.67 2.90
N GLU A 98 -13.22 1.22 2.91
CA GLU A 98 -14.21 1.64 3.90
C GLU A 98 -13.76 1.23 5.32
N TYR A 99 -13.38 -0.04 5.48
CA TYR A 99 -12.86 -0.55 6.74
C TYR A 99 -11.60 0.22 7.17
N LEU A 100 -10.65 0.43 6.26
CA LEU A 100 -9.40 1.12 6.58
C LEU A 100 -9.62 2.57 6.99
N LYS A 101 -10.51 3.31 6.32
CA LYS A 101 -10.86 4.68 6.73
C LYS A 101 -11.49 4.74 8.12
N GLY A 102 -12.26 3.72 8.50
CA GLY A 102 -12.85 3.62 9.84
C GLY A 102 -11.88 3.20 10.94
N ALA A 103 -10.90 2.36 10.61
CA ALA A 103 -9.96 1.79 11.58
C ALA A 103 -8.65 2.59 11.73
N PHE A 104 -8.29 3.42 10.74
CA PHE A 104 -7.01 4.12 10.74
C PHE A 104 -7.02 5.38 11.60
N HIS A 105 -6.02 5.49 12.47
CA HIS A 105 -5.82 6.65 13.33
C HIS A 105 -4.35 7.07 13.35
N VAL A 106 -4.10 8.37 13.19
CA VAL A 106 -2.78 8.97 13.39
C VAL A 106 -2.64 9.37 14.85
N MET A 107 -1.80 8.64 15.58
CA MET A 107 -1.45 8.98 16.96
C MET A 107 -0.46 10.16 16.95
N ARG A 108 -0.68 11.15 17.82
CA ARG A 108 0.20 12.33 17.98
C ARG A 108 1.26 12.09 19.04
#